data_AF-A0A7D4IDE2-F1
#
_entry.id   AF-A0A7D4IDE2-F1
#
_cell.length_a   1.000
_cell.length_b   1.000
_cell.length_c   1.000
_cell.angle_alpha   90.00
_cell.angle_beta   90.00
_cell.angle_gamma   90.00
#
_symmetry.space_group_name_H-M   'P 1'
#
loop_
_entity.id
_entity.type
_entity.pdbx_description
1 polymer ?
#
loop_
_entity_poly.entity_id
_entity_poly.type
_entity_poly.pdbx_seq_one_letter_code
_entity_poly.pdbx_strand_id
1 'polypeptide(L)'
;MEHPIRVPPGWLQRAWLLLLAFLITLPGGMAQAQAFDRQAENARYRQWLADFRADLQRLRQSPDPAKADIDSLFAKTIAPGSRATQLVKTLIEAPGDSTSGEIHYAGFQRIFLAALADAVVAGDGGDYPETQAKYQKQVLRVRYMHVDGGGRLEPFFKDPDVFKPYRLPAPGTLERDAYPFLLFEDHDGKLRLGGVSKEFWALLKFMDMLQYA
;
A
#
# COMPACT_ATOMS: atom_id res chain seq x y z
N MET A 1 52.12 60.62 19.57
CA MET A 1 51.91 59.58 18.54
C MET A 1 50.71 58.77 18.97
N GLU A 2 49.52 59.04 18.42
CA GLU A 2 48.41 58.07 18.29
C GLU A 2 47.49 58.62 17.19
N HIS A 3 47.36 57.86 16.10
CA HIS A 3 46.50 58.20 14.97
C HIS A 3 45.04 57.84 15.31
N PRO A 4 44.06 58.74 15.14
CA PRO A 4 42.66 58.32 15.17
C PRO A 4 42.35 57.49 13.92
N ILE A 5 42.01 56.21 14.12
CA ILE A 5 41.52 55.32 13.07
C ILE A 5 40.19 55.86 12.57
N ARG A 6 40.22 56.47 11.39
CA ARG A 6 39.04 56.97 10.68
C ARG A 6 38.36 55.77 10.02
N VAL A 7 37.30 55.26 10.63
CA VAL A 7 36.48 54.18 10.03
C VAL A 7 35.69 54.80 8.86
N PRO A 8 35.84 54.31 7.61
CA PRO A 8 35.12 54.87 6.48
C PRO A 8 33.60 54.57 6.57
N PRO A 9 32.71 55.49 6.15
CA PRO A 9 31.27 55.42 6.44
C PRO A 9 30.52 54.30 5.71
N GLY A 10 31.21 53.53 4.85
CA GLY A 10 30.59 52.47 4.04
C GLY A 10 30.72 51.05 4.61
N TRP A 11 31.46 50.85 5.70
CA TRP A 11 31.70 49.50 6.23
C TRP A 11 30.49 48.92 6.97
N LEU A 12 29.75 49.75 7.71
CA LEU A 12 28.50 49.36 8.38
C LEU A 12 27.39 49.00 7.37
N GLN A 13 27.29 49.72 6.25
CA GLN A 13 26.34 49.39 5.18
C GLN A 13 26.69 48.08 4.46
N ARG A 14 27.97 47.80 4.23
CA ARG A 14 28.43 46.55 3.61
C ARG A 14 28.21 45.34 4.52
N ALA A 15 28.41 45.49 5.84
CA ALA A 15 28.09 44.44 6.81
C ALA A 15 26.58 44.15 6.88
N TRP A 16 25.73 45.18 6.75
CA TRP A 16 24.28 45.04 6.74
C TRP A 16 23.75 44.32 5.49
N LEU A 17 24.34 44.60 4.32
CA LEU A 17 23.98 43.94 3.06
C LEU A 17 24.40 42.46 3.03
N LEU A 18 25.50 42.09 3.71
CA LEU A 18 25.92 40.68 3.82
C LEU A 18 25.03 39.89 4.79
N LEU A 19 24.53 40.51 5.87
CA LEU A 19 23.54 39.91 6.77
C LEU A 19 22.18 39.69 6.10
N LEU A 20 21.73 40.63 5.25
CA LEU A 20 20.52 40.47 4.44
C LEU A 20 20.70 39.38 3.36
N ALA A 21 21.88 39.27 2.75
CA ALA A 21 22.16 38.20 1.78
C ALA A 21 22.19 36.81 2.43
N PHE A 22 22.66 36.70 3.67
CA PHE A 22 22.69 35.42 4.40
C PHE A 22 21.30 34.96 4.88
N LEU A 23 20.36 35.89 5.07
CA LEU A 23 18.96 35.60 5.43
C LEU A 23 18.11 35.14 4.23
N ILE A 24 18.57 35.34 2.99
CA ILE A 24 17.81 34.98 1.78
C ILE A 24 18.24 33.61 1.20
N THR A 25 19.35 33.02 1.67
CA THR A 25 19.86 31.73 1.15
C THR A 25 19.38 30.48 1.89
N LEU A 26 18.29 30.57 2.66
CA LEU A 26 17.67 29.41 3.31
C LEU A 26 16.21 29.23 2.84
N PRO A 27 15.95 28.78 1.60
CA PRO A 27 14.90 27.79 1.43
C PRO A 27 15.49 26.48 1.94
N GLY A 28 15.56 26.34 3.27
CA GLY A 28 15.64 25.04 3.88
C GLY A 28 14.46 24.26 3.33
N GLY A 29 14.72 23.32 2.43
CA GLY A 29 13.74 22.37 1.95
C GLY A 29 13.28 21.56 3.15
N MET A 30 12.32 22.09 3.89
CA MET A 30 11.42 21.27 4.66
C MET A 30 10.70 20.45 3.60
N ALA A 31 11.22 19.25 3.35
CA ALA A 31 10.40 18.15 2.88
C ALA A 31 9.32 18.00 3.96
N GLN A 32 8.23 18.76 3.82
CA GLN A 32 7.03 18.52 4.59
C GLN A 32 6.69 17.07 4.28
N ALA A 33 6.82 16.20 5.29
CA ALA A 33 6.22 14.88 5.23
C ALA A 33 4.75 15.15 4.94
N GLN A 34 4.35 14.96 3.68
CA GLN A 34 2.99 15.22 3.26
C GLN A 34 2.10 14.38 4.16
N ALA A 35 1.25 15.04 4.94
CA ALA A 35 0.39 14.36 5.90
C ALA A 35 -0.41 13.30 5.14
N PHE A 36 -0.42 12.07 5.67
CA PHE A 36 -1.14 10.97 5.05
C PHE A 36 -2.64 11.30 4.97
N ASP A 37 -3.11 11.66 3.79
CA ASP A 37 -4.52 11.95 3.53
C ASP A 37 -5.26 10.62 3.34
N ARG A 38 -5.82 10.12 4.43
CA ARG A 38 -6.60 8.88 4.44
C ARG A 38 -7.77 8.93 3.46
N GLN A 39 -8.43 10.08 3.28
CA GLN A 39 -9.59 10.20 2.41
C GLN A 39 -9.17 10.07 0.95
N ALA A 40 -8.12 10.81 0.54
CA ALA A 40 -7.57 10.72 -0.81
C ALA A 40 -7.08 9.29 -1.11
N GLU A 41 -6.35 8.67 -0.19
CA GLU A 41 -5.83 7.31 -0.38
C GLU A 41 -6.93 6.26 -0.47
N ASN A 42 -8.00 6.39 0.32
CA ASN A 42 -9.16 5.51 0.19
C ASN A 42 -9.94 5.75 -1.11
N ALA A 43 -10.00 6.97 -1.63
CA ALA A 43 -10.60 7.23 -2.95
C ALA A 43 -9.79 6.54 -4.07
N ARG A 44 -8.46 6.64 -4.03
CA ARG A 44 -7.55 5.96 -4.95
C ARG A 44 -7.67 4.44 -4.86
N TYR A 45 -7.73 3.91 -3.64
CA TYR A 45 -7.93 2.48 -3.39
C TYR A 45 -9.24 1.97 -3.97
N ARG A 46 -10.35 2.70 -3.75
CA ARG A 46 -11.67 2.33 -4.30
C ARG A 46 -11.69 2.35 -5.83
N GLN A 47 -11.05 3.36 -6.43
CA GLN A 47 -10.89 3.42 -7.88
C GLN A 47 -10.11 2.21 -8.39
N TRP A 48 -8.97 1.89 -7.77
CA TRP A 48 -8.19 0.70 -8.10
C TRP A 48 -9.01 -0.59 -7.98
N LEU A 49 -9.79 -0.74 -6.91
CA LEU A 49 -10.61 -1.94 -6.70
C LEU A 49 -11.69 -2.09 -7.78
N ALA A 50 -12.30 -0.98 -8.20
CA ALA A 50 -13.26 -0.98 -9.31
C ALA A 50 -12.60 -1.43 -10.62
N ASP A 51 -11.43 -0.86 -10.94
CA ASP A 51 -10.66 -1.23 -12.13
C ASP A 51 -10.21 -2.69 -12.07
N PHE A 52 -9.75 -3.17 -10.92
CA PHE A 52 -9.34 -4.56 -10.71
C PHE A 52 -10.51 -5.55 -10.91
N ARG A 53 -11.71 -5.20 -10.45
CA ARG A 53 -12.93 -5.98 -10.71
C ARG A 53 -13.30 -5.99 -12.19
N ALA A 54 -13.12 -4.87 -12.89
CA ALA A 54 -13.32 -4.80 -14.33
C ALA A 54 -12.33 -5.71 -15.07
N ASP A 55 -11.07 -5.77 -14.65
CA ASP A 55 -10.06 -6.68 -15.22
C ASP A 55 -10.44 -8.15 -15.02
N LEU A 56 -10.92 -8.52 -13.83
CA LEU A 56 -11.45 -9.86 -13.56
C LEU A 56 -12.70 -10.19 -14.39
N GLN A 57 -13.55 -9.19 -14.66
CA GLN A 57 -14.70 -9.38 -15.55
C GLN A 57 -14.24 -9.60 -17.00
N ARG A 58 -13.27 -8.81 -17.49
CA ARG A 58 -12.67 -8.99 -18.82
C ARG A 58 -12.03 -10.37 -18.96
N LEU A 59 -11.33 -10.84 -17.93
CA LEU A 59 -10.78 -12.20 -17.90
C LEU A 59 -11.86 -13.26 -18.07
N ARG A 60 -12.96 -13.18 -17.32
CA ARG A 60 -14.09 -14.12 -17.39
C ARG A 60 -14.78 -14.12 -18.75
N GLN A 61 -14.74 -13.01 -19.46
CA GLN A 61 -15.29 -12.85 -20.80
C GLN A 61 -14.30 -13.27 -21.90
N SER A 62 -13.06 -13.61 -21.55
CA SER A 62 -12.05 -14.07 -22.51
C SER A 62 -12.44 -15.45 -23.08
N PRO A 63 -12.17 -15.72 -24.38
CA PRO A 63 -12.43 -17.03 -24.99
C PRO A 63 -11.70 -18.20 -24.31
N ASP A 64 -10.51 -17.95 -23.77
CA ASP A 64 -9.72 -18.94 -23.02
C ASP A 64 -9.11 -18.27 -21.78
N PRO A 65 -9.85 -18.16 -20.67
CA PRO A 65 -9.38 -17.50 -19.45
C PRO A 65 -8.14 -18.17 -18.84
N ALA A 66 -8.01 -19.49 -19.02
CA ALA A 66 -6.89 -20.27 -18.49
C ALA A 66 -5.57 -19.97 -19.22
N LYS A 67 -5.64 -19.52 -20.48
CA LYS A 67 -4.47 -19.11 -21.27
C LYS A 67 -4.32 -17.60 -21.44
N ALA A 68 -5.13 -16.81 -20.75
CA ALA A 68 -5.05 -15.36 -20.84
C ALA A 68 -3.69 -14.85 -20.33
N ASP A 69 -3.12 -13.89 -21.04
CA ASP A 69 -1.95 -13.16 -20.57
C ASP A 69 -2.34 -12.21 -19.42
N ILE A 70 -2.17 -12.69 -18.19
CA ILE A 70 -2.52 -11.96 -16.97
C ILE A 70 -1.72 -10.66 -16.83
N ASP A 71 -0.43 -10.67 -17.18
CA ASP A 71 0.41 -9.46 -17.03
C ASP A 71 -0.09 -8.35 -17.97
N SER A 72 -0.47 -8.69 -19.20
CA SER A 72 -1.06 -7.73 -20.15
C SER A 72 -2.47 -7.29 -19.73
N LEU A 73 -3.33 -8.24 -19.36
CA LEU A 73 -4.73 -7.97 -19.05
C LEU A 73 -4.89 -7.05 -17.83
N PHE A 74 -4.04 -7.24 -16.81
CA PHE A 74 -4.07 -6.55 -15.54
C PHE A 74 -3.00 -5.44 -15.41
N ALA A 75 -2.29 -5.08 -16.48
CA ALA A 75 -1.18 -4.10 -16.42
C ALA A 75 -1.53 -2.73 -15.79
N LYS A 76 -2.84 -2.41 -15.71
CA LYS A 76 -3.37 -1.18 -15.10
C LYS A 76 -3.63 -1.30 -13.61
N THR A 77 -3.76 -2.51 -13.08
CA THR A 77 -4.20 -2.78 -11.70
C THR A 77 -3.24 -3.69 -10.94
N ILE A 78 -2.31 -4.34 -11.63
CA ILE A 78 -1.23 -5.16 -11.08
C ILE A 78 0.09 -4.63 -11.61
N ALA A 79 1.08 -4.50 -10.73
CA ALA A 79 2.44 -4.14 -11.11
C ALA A 79 3.04 -5.33 -11.89
N PRO A 80 3.43 -5.19 -13.16
CA PRO A 80 3.86 -6.32 -13.99
C PRO A 80 5.08 -7.03 -13.39
N GLY A 81 5.06 -8.36 -13.37
CA GLY A 81 6.15 -9.17 -12.82
C GLY A 81 6.31 -9.10 -11.29
N SER A 82 5.32 -8.57 -10.57
CA SER A 82 5.30 -8.53 -9.11
C SER A 82 4.76 -9.83 -8.50
N ARG A 83 4.72 -9.90 -7.17
CA ARG A 83 4.09 -11.04 -6.46
C ARG A 83 2.58 -11.09 -6.70
N ALA A 84 1.95 -9.95 -6.97
CA ALA A 84 0.51 -9.89 -7.24
C ALA A 84 0.12 -10.63 -8.54
N THR A 85 0.98 -10.66 -9.56
CA THR A 85 0.72 -11.47 -10.76
C THR A 85 0.52 -12.95 -10.39
N GLN A 86 1.41 -13.49 -9.56
CA GLN A 86 1.33 -14.89 -9.13
C GLN A 86 0.13 -15.14 -8.22
N LEU A 87 -0.15 -14.22 -7.31
CA LEU A 87 -1.35 -14.25 -6.48
C LEU A 87 -2.61 -14.37 -7.35
N VAL A 88 -2.76 -13.54 -8.36
CA VAL A 88 -3.95 -13.55 -9.22
C VAL A 88 -4.07 -14.85 -10.00
N LYS A 89 -2.96 -15.41 -10.51
CA LYS A 89 -2.97 -16.75 -11.13
C LYS A 89 -3.48 -17.80 -10.14
N THR A 90 -2.95 -17.82 -8.92
CA THR A 90 -3.42 -18.74 -7.87
C THR A 90 -4.91 -18.55 -7.55
N LEU A 91 -5.40 -17.31 -7.51
CA LEU A 91 -6.83 -17.04 -7.25
C LEU A 91 -7.74 -17.52 -8.40
N ILE A 92 -7.28 -17.45 -9.65
CA ILE A 92 -8.03 -17.90 -10.82
C ILE A 92 -8.07 -19.44 -10.90
N GLU A 93 -6.97 -20.09 -10.51
CA GLU A 93 -6.85 -21.56 -10.52
C GLU A 93 -7.52 -22.22 -9.31
N ALA A 94 -7.83 -21.46 -8.26
CA ALA A 94 -8.46 -21.99 -7.06
C ALA A 94 -9.87 -22.54 -7.33
N PRO A 95 -10.30 -23.60 -6.62
CA PRO A 95 -11.68 -24.07 -6.68
C PRO A 95 -12.68 -22.96 -6.39
N GLY A 96 -13.74 -22.92 -7.19
CA GLY A 96 -14.82 -21.95 -7.05
C GLY A 96 -15.76 -22.25 -5.87
N ASP A 97 -16.91 -21.58 -5.86
CA ASP A 97 -17.96 -21.80 -4.87
C ASP A 97 -18.39 -23.28 -4.87
N SER A 98 -18.72 -23.80 -3.68
CA SER A 98 -19.15 -25.19 -3.50
C SER A 98 -20.35 -25.30 -2.57
N THR A 99 -21.06 -26.42 -2.63
CA THR A 99 -22.23 -26.69 -1.78
C THR A 99 -22.05 -28.03 -1.10
N SER A 100 -22.31 -28.09 0.21
CA SER A 100 -22.39 -29.33 0.98
C SER A 100 -23.68 -29.33 1.79
N GLY A 101 -24.62 -30.21 1.43
CA GLY A 101 -26.00 -30.14 1.93
C GLY A 101 -26.68 -28.84 1.51
N GLU A 102 -27.23 -28.09 2.47
CA GLU A 102 -27.85 -26.78 2.24
C GLU A 102 -26.86 -25.60 2.38
N ILE A 103 -25.61 -25.87 2.78
CA ILE A 103 -24.60 -24.84 3.05
C ILE A 103 -23.84 -24.50 1.77
N HIS A 104 -23.72 -23.20 1.47
CA HIS A 104 -22.99 -22.66 0.34
C HIS A 104 -21.67 -22.04 0.82
N TYR A 105 -20.55 -22.54 0.30
CA TYR A 105 -19.20 -22.06 0.60
C TYR A 105 -18.71 -21.18 -0.55
N ALA A 106 -18.25 -19.98 -0.24
CA ALA A 106 -17.59 -19.10 -1.19
C ALA A 106 -16.19 -19.62 -1.50
N GLY A 107 -15.83 -19.65 -2.78
CA GLY A 107 -14.46 -19.96 -3.21
C GLY A 107 -13.47 -18.88 -2.75
N PHE A 108 -12.20 -19.24 -2.63
CA PHE A 108 -11.17 -18.36 -2.06
C PHE A 108 -11.02 -17.02 -2.81
N GLN A 109 -11.26 -17.01 -4.13
CA GLN A 109 -11.31 -15.76 -4.92
C GLN A 109 -12.40 -14.80 -4.43
N ARG A 110 -13.58 -15.30 -4.09
CA ARG A 110 -14.70 -14.49 -3.60
C ARG A 110 -14.42 -13.94 -2.21
N ILE A 111 -13.76 -14.73 -1.35
CA ILE A 111 -13.28 -14.27 -0.03
C ILE A 111 -12.26 -13.14 -0.19
N PHE A 112 -11.28 -13.31 -1.09
CA PHE A 112 -10.31 -12.27 -1.38
C PHE A 112 -10.98 -10.96 -1.83
N LEU A 113 -11.94 -11.04 -2.75
CA LEU A 113 -12.67 -9.87 -3.22
C LEU A 113 -13.57 -9.22 -2.16
N ALA A 114 -14.13 -10.01 -1.25
CA ALA A 114 -14.89 -9.51 -0.11
C ALA A 114 -13.96 -8.78 0.87
N ALA A 115 -12.83 -9.39 1.23
CA ALA A 115 -11.83 -8.75 2.10
C ALA A 115 -11.33 -7.42 1.53
N LEU A 116 -11.11 -7.34 0.21
CA LEU A 116 -10.77 -6.06 -0.45
C LEU A 116 -11.95 -5.07 -0.46
N ALA A 117 -13.19 -5.54 -0.60
CA ALA A 117 -14.37 -4.68 -0.57
C ALA A 117 -14.52 -3.98 0.78
N ASP A 118 -14.28 -4.73 1.85
CA ASP A 118 -14.44 -4.30 3.24
C ASP A 118 -13.17 -3.67 3.81
N ALA A 119 -12.09 -3.63 3.01
CA ALA A 119 -10.84 -2.99 3.38
C ALA A 119 -10.87 -1.47 3.19
N VAL A 120 -10.22 -0.77 4.12
CA VAL A 120 -9.86 0.64 4.01
C VAL A 120 -8.37 0.82 4.27
N VAL A 121 -7.77 1.81 3.61
CA VAL A 121 -6.39 2.20 3.90
C VAL A 121 -6.36 2.89 5.26
N ALA A 122 -5.67 2.28 6.22
CA ALA A 122 -5.54 2.75 7.59
C ALA A 122 -4.32 3.68 7.78
N GLY A 123 -3.21 3.39 7.09
CA GLY A 123 -1.97 4.16 7.15
C GLY A 123 -0.96 3.83 6.04
N ASP A 124 0.10 4.63 5.97
CA ASP A 124 1.22 4.47 5.04
C ASP A 124 2.44 3.89 5.77
N GLY A 125 2.98 2.78 5.27
CA GLY A 125 4.16 2.15 5.85
C GLY A 125 5.47 2.52 5.15
N GLY A 126 5.43 3.46 4.18
CA GLY A 126 6.62 3.86 3.43
C GLY A 126 7.01 2.84 2.36
N ASP A 127 8.21 3.00 1.82
CA ASP A 127 8.69 2.15 0.72
C ASP A 127 9.00 0.75 1.23
N TYR A 128 8.61 -0.25 0.45
CA TYR A 128 8.84 -1.65 0.75
C TYR A 128 10.30 -2.02 0.44
N PRO A 129 11.09 -2.48 1.43
CA PRO A 129 12.48 -2.82 1.24
C PRO A 129 12.60 -4.20 0.55
N GLU A 130 12.47 -4.22 -0.77
CA GLU A 130 12.55 -5.46 -1.54
C GLU A 130 13.97 -6.07 -1.52
N THR A 131 14.08 -7.28 -0.99
CA THR A 131 15.34 -8.00 -0.87
C THR A 131 15.55 -9.04 -1.98
N GLN A 132 14.50 -9.43 -2.70
CA GLN A 132 14.60 -10.43 -3.76
C GLN A 132 14.86 -9.76 -5.11
N ALA A 133 16.03 -10.03 -5.70
CA ALA A 133 16.48 -9.42 -6.96
C ALA A 133 15.44 -9.47 -8.09
N LYS A 134 14.64 -10.55 -8.17
CA LYS A 134 13.59 -10.69 -9.20
C LYS A 134 12.45 -9.65 -9.11
N TYR A 135 12.25 -9.01 -7.96
CA TYR A 135 11.16 -8.04 -7.73
C TYR A 135 11.68 -6.61 -7.48
N GLN A 136 12.99 -6.38 -7.43
CA GLN A 136 13.58 -5.07 -7.12
C GLN A 136 13.33 -3.99 -8.18
N LYS A 137 12.80 -4.37 -9.36
CA LYS A 137 12.49 -3.42 -10.43
C LYS A 137 11.29 -2.51 -10.09
N GLN A 138 10.42 -2.93 -9.17
CA GLN A 138 9.26 -2.14 -8.76
C GLN A 138 9.53 -1.44 -7.44
N VAL A 139 9.30 -0.13 -7.39
CA VAL A 139 9.21 0.60 -6.12
C VAL A 139 7.78 0.45 -5.62
N LEU A 140 7.62 -0.40 -4.61
CA LEU A 140 6.33 -0.66 -3.98
C LEU A 140 6.26 0.09 -2.66
N ARG A 141 5.10 0.65 -2.34
CA ARG A 141 4.82 1.33 -1.10
C ARG A 141 3.81 0.54 -0.27
N VAL A 142 4.02 0.52 1.04
CA VAL A 142 3.18 -0.20 1.99
C VAL A 142 1.92 0.61 2.28
N ARG A 143 0.76 -0.03 2.15
CA ARG A 143 -0.53 0.50 2.58
C ARG A 143 -1.10 -0.43 3.64
N TYR A 144 -1.10 0.01 4.88
CA TYR A 144 -1.74 -0.71 5.98
C TYR A 144 -3.24 -0.73 5.76
N MET A 145 -3.84 -1.91 5.84
CA MET A 145 -5.25 -2.14 5.55
C MET A 145 -5.99 -2.57 6.80
N HIS A 146 -7.10 -1.90 7.09
CA HIS A 146 -8.08 -2.39 8.04
C HIS A 146 -9.22 -3.04 7.27
N VAL A 147 -9.62 -4.25 7.64
CA VAL A 147 -10.79 -4.93 7.06
C VAL A 147 -11.86 -4.96 8.13
N ASP A 148 -13.01 -4.37 7.83
CA ASP A 148 -14.18 -4.48 8.69
C ASP A 148 -14.83 -5.84 8.49
N GLY A 149 -14.96 -6.61 9.55
CA GLY A 149 -15.65 -7.90 9.53
C GLY A 149 -16.81 -7.98 10.51
N GLY A 150 -17.33 -6.84 10.95
CA GLY A 150 -18.52 -6.74 11.78
C GLY A 150 -18.46 -7.56 13.08
N GLY A 151 -17.33 -7.55 13.79
CA GLY A 151 -17.18 -8.29 15.04
C GLY A 151 -16.58 -9.70 14.92
N ARG A 152 -16.47 -10.24 13.69
CA ARG A 152 -16.04 -11.63 13.46
C ARG A 152 -14.52 -11.79 13.33
N LEU A 153 -13.79 -10.71 13.10
CA LEU A 153 -12.34 -10.74 12.85
C LEU A 153 -11.51 -10.42 14.10
N GLU A 154 -12.17 -10.02 15.18
CA GLU A 154 -11.59 -9.67 16.46
C GLU A 154 -10.72 -10.78 17.06
N PRO A 155 -11.08 -12.07 16.98
CA PRO A 155 -10.20 -13.14 17.42
C PRO A 155 -8.88 -13.16 16.64
N PHE A 156 -8.93 -12.97 15.32
CA PHE A 156 -7.73 -12.92 14.48
C PHE A 156 -6.83 -11.73 14.82
N PHE A 157 -7.39 -10.53 15.02
CA PHE A 157 -6.60 -9.35 15.39
C PHE A 157 -6.00 -9.43 16.80
N LYS A 158 -6.49 -10.34 17.65
CA LYS A 158 -5.95 -10.59 19.00
C LYS A 158 -4.99 -11.77 19.05
N ASP A 159 -4.76 -12.45 17.92
CA ASP A 159 -3.91 -13.63 17.83
C ASP A 159 -2.42 -13.25 17.99
N PRO A 160 -1.74 -13.68 19.08
CA PRO A 160 -0.34 -13.37 19.32
C PRO A 160 0.63 -14.15 18.40
N ASP A 161 0.16 -15.20 17.73
CA ASP A 161 0.95 -15.94 16.75
C ASP A 161 1.06 -15.17 15.43
N VAL A 162 0.09 -14.29 15.15
CA VAL A 162 0.06 -13.41 13.99
C VAL A 162 0.61 -12.02 14.31
N PHE A 163 0.28 -11.45 15.48
CA PHE A 163 0.59 -10.05 15.80
C PHE A 163 1.37 -9.85 17.10
N LYS A 164 2.33 -8.91 17.11
CA LYS A 164 3.31 -8.67 18.18
C LYS A 164 3.56 -7.18 18.52
N PRO A 165 2.60 -6.43 19.09
CA PRO A 165 1.16 -6.68 19.17
C PRO A 165 0.43 -6.13 17.93
N TYR A 166 -0.88 -6.39 17.82
CA TYR A 166 -1.71 -5.76 16.78
C TYR A 166 -1.84 -4.27 17.04
N ARG A 167 -1.22 -3.45 16.18
CA ARG A 167 -1.31 -1.99 16.22
C ARG A 167 -0.96 -1.41 14.87
N LEU A 168 -1.56 -0.26 14.53
CA LEU A 168 -1.16 0.49 13.36
C LEU A 168 0.23 1.11 13.60
N PRO A 169 1.24 0.83 12.75
CA PRO A 169 2.57 1.43 12.88
C PRO A 169 2.57 2.94 12.59
N ALA A 170 3.65 3.60 12.98
CA ALA A 170 3.84 5.02 12.70
C ALA A 170 3.90 5.29 11.17
N PRO A 171 3.39 6.43 10.69
CA PRO A 171 3.45 6.77 9.27
C PRO A 171 4.87 6.68 8.70
N GLY A 172 5.01 6.10 7.51
CA GLY A 172 6.29 5.90 6.83
C GLY A 172 7.15 4.77 7.40
N THR A 173 6.63 4.01 8.38
CA THR A 173 7.37 2.92 9.03
C THR A 173 6.75 1.58 8.69
N LEU A 174 7.53 0.70 8.07
CA LEU A 174 7.16 -0.70 7.89
C LEU A 174 7.53 -1.51 9.12
N GLU A 175 6.50 -2.04 9.78
CA GLU A 175 6.62 -3.09 10.79
C GLU A 175 5.88 -4.35 10.34
N ARG A 176 6.57 -5.49 10.48
CA ARG A 176 6.00 -6.83 10.25
C ARG A 176 5.35 -7.32 11.54
N ASP A 177 4.42 -8.26 11.41
CA ASP A 177 3.69 -8.83 12.56
C ASP A 177 2.94 -7.76 13.38
N ALA A 178 2.64 -6.59 12.81
CA ALA A 178 1.97 -5.50 13.53
C ALA A 178 0.58 -5.21 12.97
N TYR A 179 0.43 -5.26 11.64
CA TYR A 179 -0.80 -4.89 10.96
C TYR A 179 -0.81 -5.43 9.53
N PRO A 180 -1.97 -5.90 8.99
CA PRO A 180 -2.08 -6.30 7.59
C PRO A 180 -1.78 -5.14 6.63
N PHE A 181 -1.08 -5.43 5.54
CA PHE A 181 -0.86 -4.45 4.48
C PHE A 181 -0.91 -5.04 3.07
N LEU A 182 -1.15 -4.16 2.11
CA LEU A 182 -0.98 -4.39 0.68
C LEU A 182 0.21 -3.58 0.18
N LEU A 183 0.82 -4.04 -0.91
CA LEU A 183 1.89 -3.35 -1.60
C LEU A 183 1.35 -2.74 -2.88
N PHE A 184 1.55 -1.44 -3.06
CA PHE A 184 1.13 -0.74 -4.26
C PHE A 184 2.29 0.00 -4.91
N GLU A 185 2.38 -0.09 -6.22
CA GLU A 185 3.12 0.84 -7.04
C GLU A 185 2.23 2.05 -7.34
N ASP A 186 2.83 3.24 -7.36
CA ASP A 186 2.20 4.44 -7.90
C ASP A 186 2.67 4.63 -9.34
N HIS A 187 1.74 4.54 -10.29
CA HIS A 187 2.03 4.69 -11.71
C HIS A 187 1.03 5.67 -12.33
N ASP A 188 1.54 6.81 -12.79
CA ASP A 188 0.73 7.89 -13.36
C ASP A 188 -0.45 8.30 -12.47
N GLY A 189 -0.22 8.33 -11.14
CA GLY A 189 -1.22 8.67 -10.12
C GLY A 189 -2.19 7.54 -9.78
N LYS A 190 -2.09 6.38 -10.44
CA LYS A 190 -2.92 5.19 -10.20
C LYS A 190 -2.18 4.14 -9.40
N LEU A 191 -2.93 3.39 -8.61
CA LEU A 191 -2.37 2.27 -7.85
C LEU A 191 -2.28 1.03 -8.73
N ARG A 192 -1.19 0.29 -8.61
CA ARG A 192 -1.07 -1.08 -9.13
C ARG A 192 -0.63 -2.01 -8.01
N LEU A 193 -1.37 -3.08 -7.77
CA LEU A 193 -1.06 -4.04 -6.71
C LEU A 193 0.25 -4.77 -7.04
N GLY A 194 1.21 -4.72 -6.13
CA GLY A 194 2.49 -5.43 -6.23
C GLY A 194 2.54 -6.71 -5.37
N GLY A 195 1.67 -6.82 -4.37
CA GLY A 195 1.57 -7.99 -3.53
C GLY A 195 0.75 -7.78 -2.26
N VAL A 196 0.66 -8.83 -1.47
CA VAL A 196 -0.02 -8.84 -0.17
C VAL A 196 0.96 -9.27 0.91
N SER A 197 0.78 -8.73 2.11
CA SER A 197 1.53 -9.15 3.30
C SER A 197 1.15 -10.56 3.75
N LYS A 198 2.01 -11.19 4.57
CA LYS A 198 1.70 -12.51 5.16
C LYS A 198 0.52 -12.40 6.13
N GLU A 199 0.39 -11.26 6.79
CA GLU A 199 -0.66 -10.91 7.75
C GLU A 199 -2.01 -10.77 7.03
N PHE A 200 -2.03 -10.10 5.86
CA PHE A 200 -3.24 -10.03 5.02
C PHE A 200 -3.60 -11.41 4.45
N TRP A 201 -2.62 -12.23 4.06
CA TRP A 201 -2.88 -13.60 3.62
C TRP A 201 -3.42 -14.50 4.73
N ALA A 202 -2.91 -14.36 5.97
CA ALA A 202 -3.42 -15.05 7.14
C ALA A 202 -4.87 -14.66 7.45
N LEU A 203 -5.22 -13.38 7.28
CA LEU A 203 -6.59 -12.90 7.42
C LEU A 203 -7.54 -13.62 6.44
N LEU A 204 -7.15 -13.76 5.17
CA LEU A 204 -7.95 -14.46 4.17
C LEU A 204 -8.19 -15.93 4.54
N LYS A 205 -7.15 -16.61 5.03
CA LYS A 205 -7.28 -17.98 5.53
C LYS A 205 -8.22 -18.07 6.73
N PHE A 206 -8.14 -17.10 7.64
CA PHE A 206 -9.07 -17.02 8.77
C PHE A 206 -10.51 -16.83 8.31
N MET A 207 -10.76 -15.92 7.37
CA MET A 207 -12.08 -15.71 6.76
C MET A 207 -12.61 -16.96 6.06
N ASP A 208 -11.74 -17.73 5.42
CA ASP A 208 -12.09 -19.01 4.81
C ASP A 208 -12.48 -20.06 5.85
N MET A 209 -11.71 -20.20 6.92
CA MET A 209 -12.04 -21.11 8.03
C MET A 209 -13.38 -20.76 8.70
N LEU A 210 -13.72 -19.47 8.79
CA LEU A 210 -15.00 -19.00 9.34
C LEU A 210 -16.23 -19.46 8.54
N GLN A 211 -16.07 -19.97 7.32
CA GLN A 211 -17.17 -20.54 6.55
C GLN A 211 -17.55 -21.95 7.03
N TYR A 212 -16.64 -22.63 7.73
CA TYR A 212 -16.76 -24.02 8.17
C TYR A 212 -17.01 -24.16 9.69
N ALA A 213 -17.06 -23.04 10.41
CA ALA A 213 -17.27 -22.95 11.85
C ALA A 213 -18.75 -22.70 12.18
#